data_AF-A0A369QHT1-F1
#
_entry.id   AF-A0A369QHT1-F1
#
_cell.length_a   1.000
_cell.length_b   1.000
_cell.length_c   1.000
_cell.angle_alpha   90.00
_cell.angle_beta   90.00
_cell.angle_gamma   90.00
#
_symmetry.space_group_name_H-M   'P 1'
#
loop_
_entity.id
_entity.type
_entity.pdbx_description
1 polymer ?
#
loop_
_entity_poly.entity_id
_entity_poly.type
_entity_poly.pdbx_seq_one_letter_code
_entity_poly.pdbx_strand_id
1 'polypeptide(L)' 'MFSDQENLAHVALRWILMHAAVSGIIPGASKPSQLISNLQALEVPDLTPEQLGGVKAIYEANIKPLVYYSW' A
#
# COMPACT_ATOMS: atom_id res chain seq x y z
N MET A 1 -7.22 -10.89 4.57
CA MET A 1 -7.47 -9.44 4.74
C MET A 1 -7.77 -8.72 3.43
N PHE A 2 -7.19 -9.11 2.28
CA PHE A 2 -7.45 -8.48 0.97
C PHE A 2 -7.84 -9.51 -0.11
N SER A 3 -8.67 -10.51 0.23
CA SER A 3 -9.05 -11.60 -0.69
C SER A 3 -9.76 -11.12 -1.95
N ASP A 4 -10.42 -9.97 -1.88
CA ASP A 4 -11.28 -9.45 -2.94
C ASP A 4 -10.53 -8.44 -3.85
N GLN A 5 -9.23 -8.25 -3.63
CA GLN A 5 -8.39 -7.33 -4.39
C GLN A 5 -7.50 -8.12 -5.34
N GLU A 6 -7.67 -7.90 -6.65
CA GLU A 6 -6.90 -8.62 -7.67
C GLU A 6 -5.40 -8.27 -7.63
N ASN A 7 -5.05 -7.06 -7.18
CA ASN A 7 -3.67 -6.59 -7.16
C ASN A 7 -3.33 -5.80 -5.89
N LEU A 8 -2.43 -6.34 -5.08
CA LEU A 8 -1.97 -5.70 -3.85
C LEU A 8 -1.18 -4.41 -4.09
N ALA A 9 -0.67 -4.17 -5.30
CA ALA A 9 -0.03 -2.89 -5.64
C ALA A 9 -1.02 -1.74 -5.50
N HIS A 10 -2.28 -1.92 -5.92
CA HIS A 10 -3.31 -0.87 -5.80
C HIS A 10 -3.63 -0.59 -4.33
N VAL A 11 -3.73 -1.64 -3.52
CA VAL A 11 -3.93 -1.55 -2.06
C VAL A 11 -2.77 -0.79 -1.40
N ALA A 12 -1.54 -1.08 -1.79
CA ALA A 12 -0.36 -0.39 -1.26
C ALA A 12 -0.34 1.10 -1.63
N LEU A 13 -0.64 1.45 -2.88
CA LEU A 13 -0.74 2.84 -3.31
C LEU A 13 -1.89 3.58 -2.60
N ARG A 14 -3.05 2.93 -2.42
CA ARG A 14 -4.17 3.48 -1.63
C ARG A 14 -3.76 3.72 -0.18
N TRP A 15 -3.10 2.75 0.44
CA TRP A 15 -2.60 2.87 1.81
C TRP A 15 -1.69 4.09 2.00
N ILE A 16 -0.76 4.36 1.07
CA ILE A 16 0.10 5.55 1.13
C ILE A 16 -0.76 6.83 1.04
N LEU A 17 -1.69 6.89 0.09
CA LEU A 17 -2.57 8.05 -0.12
C LEU A 17 -3.51 8.35 1.06
N MET A 18 -3.81 7.37 1.92
CA MET A 18 -4.63 7.58 3.12
C MET A 18 -3.92 8.36 4.24
N HIS A 19 -2.59 8.56 4.16
CA HIS A 19 -1.86 9.25 5.21
C HIS A 19 -2.05 10.77 5.09
N ALA A 20 -2.50 11.42 6.17
CA ALA A 20 -2.73 12.86 6.18
C ALA A 20 -1.46 13.70 5.88
N ALA A 21 -0.27 13.13 6.11
CA ALA A 21 1.01 13.78 5.79
C ALA A 21 1.40 13.67 4.30
N VAL A 22 0.65 12.90 3.49
CA VAL A 22 0.92 12.66 2.07
C VAL A 22 -0.09 13.45 1.24
N SER A 23 0.40 14.40 0.44
CA SER A 23 -0.43 15.18 -0.50
C SER A 23 -0.55 14.53 -1.89
N GLY A 24 0.35 13.60 -2.22
CA GLY A 24 0.38 12.89 -3.49
C GLY A 24 1.50 11.87 -3.54
N ILE A 25 1.41 10.97 -4.52
CA ILE A 25 2.39 9.91 -4.76
C ILE A 25 2.89 9.95 -6.20
N ILE A 26 4.13 9.49 -6.43
CA ILE A 26 4.74 9.41 -7.77
C ILE A 26 5.14 7.94 -8.02
N PRO A 27 4.19 7.07 -8.38
CA PRO A 27 4.49 5.67 -8.61
C PRO A 27 5.23 5.49 -9.94
N GLY A 28 6.29 4.69 -9.95
CA GLY A 28 7.05 4.38 -11.15
C GLY A 28 6.22 3.58 -12.17
N ALA A 29 6.44 3.84 -13.46
CA ALA A 29 5.87 3.07 -14.56
C ALA A 29 6.88 3.01 -15.73
N SER A 30 7.30 1.82 -16.13
CA SER A 30 8.20 1.56 -17.27
C SER A 30 7.44 1.29 -18.58
N LYS A 31 6.12 1.10 -18.51
CA LYS A 31 5.24 0.97 -19.68
C LYS A 31 3.88 1.61 -19.43
N PRO A 32 3.17 2.07 -20.49
CA PRO A 32 1.87 2.75 -20.33
C PRO A 32 0.82 1.95 -19.55
N SER A 33 0.79 0.62 -19.68
CA SER A 33 -0.16 -0.20 -18.94
C SER A 33 0.04 -0.16 -17.42
N GLN A 34 1.26 0.08 -16.93
CA GLN A 34 1.50 0.27 -15.50
C GLN A 34 0.96 1.61 -15.01
N LEU A 35 1.05 2.67 -15.81
CA LEU A 35 0.43 3.95 -15.48
C LEU A 35 -1.08 3.77 -15.29
N ILE A 36 -1.74 3.13 -16.26
CA ILE A 36 -3.18 2.86 -16.19
C ILE A 36 -3.51 1.97 -14.98
N SER A 37 -2.69 0.96 -14.70
CA SER A 37 -2.89 0.12 -13.52
C SER A 37 -2.70 0.89 -12.20
N ASN A 38 -1.69 1.75 -12.09
CA ASN A 38 -1.48 2.58 -10.89
C ASN A 38 -2.68 3.47 -10.58
N LEU A 39 -3.38 3.98 -11.61
CA LEU A 39 -4.60 4.79 -11.43
C LEU A 39 -5.74 4.00 -10.77
N GLN A 40 -5.79 2.67 -10.91
CA GLN A 40 -6.82 1.84 -10.28
C GLN A 40 -6.75 1.88 -8.75
N ALA A 41 -5.63 2.33 -8.16
CA ALA A 41 -5.52 2.58 -6.72
C ALA A 41 -6.51 3.62 -6.19
N LEU A 42 -7.00 4.53 -7.05
CA LEU A 42 -8.01 5.53 -6.68
C LEU A 42 -9.39 4.91 -6.44
N GLU A 43 -9.66 3.78 -7.09
CA GLU A 43 -10.93 3.03 -6.98
C GLU A 43 -10.94 2.06 -5.79
N VAL A 44 -9.78 1.83 -5.17
CA VAL A 44 -9.70 1.01 -3.96
C VAL A 44 -10.31 1.79 -2.79
N PRO A 45 -11.30 1.22 -2.07
CA PRO A 45 -11.85 1.84 -0.87
C PRO A 45 -10.79 2.09 0.20
N ASP A 46 -11.09 2.97 1.15
CA ASP A 46 -10.25 3.11 2.33
C ASP A 46 -10.12 1.78 3.07
N LEU A 47 -8.89 1.47 3.46
CA LEU A 47 -8.59 0.27 4.22
C LEU A 47 -9.27 0.34 5.58
N THR A 48 -9.87 -0.76 5.99
CA THR A 48 -10.54 -0.86 7.29
C THR A 48 -9.52 -0.82 8.43
N PRO A 49 -9.92 -0.45 9.65
CA PRO A 49 -9.04 -0.52 10.83
C PRO A 49 -8.43 -1.91 11.04
N GLU A 50 -9.18 -2.97 10.72
CA GLU A 50 -8.70 -4.36 10.80
C GLU A 50 -7.58 -4.63 9.78
N GLN A 51 -7.75 -4.18 8.53
CA GLN A 51 -6.73 -4.31 7.49
C GLN A 51 -5.46 -3.54 7.86
N LEU A 52 -5.60 -2.30 8.35
CA LEU A 52 -4.48 -1.48 8.82
C LEU A 52 -3.75 -2.14 10.00
N GLY A 53 -4.50 -2.70 10.95
CA GLY A 53 -3.96 -3.49 12.05
C GLY A 53 -3.18 -4.71 11.59
N GLY A 54 -3.71 -5.45 10.60
CA GLY A 54 -3.05 -6.60 9.99
C GLY A 54 -1.73 -6.25 9.31
N VAL A 55 -1.71 -5.16 8.51
CA VAL A 55 -0.46 -4.67 7.88
C VAL A 55 0.58 -4.31 8.93
N LYS A 56 0.18 -3.59 9.99
CA LYS A 56 1.08 -3.22 11.09
C LYS A 56 1.66 -4.45 11.80
N ALA A 57 0.82 -5.43 12.11
CA ALA A 57 1.24 -6.67 12.76
C ALA A 57 2.27 -7.44 11.93
N ILE A 58 2.07 -7.53 10.61
CA ILE A 58 3.03 -8.16 9.69
C ILE A 58 4.37 -7.41 9.69
N TYR A 59 4.34 -6.08 9.61
CA TYR A 59 5.56 -5.27 9.65
C TYR A 59 6.33 -5.49 10.96
N GLU A 60 5.65 -5.42 12.11
CA GLU A 60 6.27 -5.56 13.43
C GLU A 60 6.87 -6.96 13.65
N ALA A 61 6.17 -8.01 13.21
CA ALA A 61 6.62 -9.39 13.42
C ALA A 61 7.71 -9.81 12.43
N ASN A 62 7.61 -9.41 11.16
CA ASN A 62 8.41 -10.02 10.09
C ASN A 62 9.45 -9.07 9.48
N ILE A 63 9.19 -7.77 9.45
CA ILE A 63 10.03 -6.81 8.72
C ILE A 63 10.91 -6.03 9.69
N LYS A 64 10.31 -5.44 10.73
CA LYS A 64 11.00 -4.61 11.72
C LYS A 64 12.25 -5.30 12.27
N PRO A 65 12.22 -6.56 12.75
CA PRO A 65 13.41 -7.20 13.32
C PRO A 65 14.61 -7.30 12.35
N LEU A 66 14.33 -7.36 11.04
CA LEU A 66 15.34 -7.52 9.99
C LEU A 66 16.00 -6.20 9.57
N VAL A 67 15.34 -5.07 9.83
CA VAL A 67 15.81 -3.77 9.31
C VAL A 67 15.98 -2.71 10.37
N TYR A 68 15.40 -2.86 11.58
CA TYR A 68 15.36 -1.77 12.57
C TYR A 68 16.74 -1.27 12.98
N TYR A 69 17.76 -2.13 12.95
CA TYR A 69 19.14 -1.80 13.30
C TYR A 69 19.90 -1.06 12.17
N SER A 70 19.31 -0.96 10.99
CA SER A 70 19.89 -0.32 9.80
C SER A 70 19.37 1.10 9.56
N TRP A 71 18.65 1.66 10.55
CA TRP A 71 18.09 3.01 10.52
C TRP A 71 18.84 3.93 11.48
#